data_AF-A0AAV9EFB2-F1
#
_entry.id   AF-A0AAV9EFB2-F1
#
_cell.length_a   1.000
_cell.length_b   1.000
_cell.length_c   1.000
_cell.angle_alpha   90.00
_cell.angle_beta   90.00
_cell.angle_gamma   90.00
#
_symmetry.space_group_name_H-M   'P 1'
#
loop_
_entity.id
_entity.type
_entity.pdbx_description
1 polymer ?
#
loop_
_entity_poly.entity_id
_entity_poly.type
_entity_poly.pdbx_seq_one_letter_code
_entity_poly.pdbx_strand_id
1 'polypeptide(L)'
;MWESHPDFLAVVHNAWQKDFHGSPMFILVKKLQHTKVILKQWNHRVFGLVQQQLQTGRATLEAAQNALMMDPLNPSLISTEARAKLAFLDLLRVEESFLRQKSHQLWLSDGDRNSHFFHSMVEARIPGIPSELCSFKMVLSLRTILQ
;
A
#
# COMPACT_ATOMS: atom_id res chain seq x y z
N MET A 1 1.89 8.54 4.05
CA MET A 1 0.93 7.43 4.31
C MET A 1 0.91 7.00 5.77
N TRP A 2 2.05 6.66 6.40
CA TRP A 2 2.11 6.44 7.86
C TRP A 2 2.18 7.75 8.62
N GLU A 3 3.13 8.62 8.28
CA GLU A 3 3.34 9.95 8.89
C GLU A 3 2.10 10.87 8.81
N SER A 4 1.22 10.62 7.83
CA SER A 4 -0.01 11.37 7.55
C SER A 4 -1.21 10.86 8.35
N HIS A 5 -1.13 9.64 8.90
CA HIS A 5 -2.22 9.05 9.65
C HIS A 5 -2.23 9.63 11.07
N PRO A 6 -3.36 10.17 11.56
CA PRO A 6 -3.42 10.86 12.85
C PRO A 6 -2.90 10.00 14.01
N ASP A 7 -3.17 8.70 13.97
CA ASP A 7 -2.74 7.76 15.01
C ASP A 7 -1.27 7.31 14.95
N PHE A 8 -0.53 7.60 13.86
CA PHE A 8 0.82 7.07 13.70
C PHE A 8 1.77 7.53 14.81
N LEU A 9 1.78 8.82 15.12
CA LEU A 9 2.62 9.37 16.18
C LEU A 9 2.24 8.81 17.54
N ALA A 10 0.95 8.63 17.81
CA ALA A 10 0.48 8.01 19.05
C ALA A 10 0.95 6.55 19.18
N VAL A 11 0.90 5.78 18.09
CA VAL A 11 1.34 4.39 18.07
C VAL A 11 2.85 4.27 18.29
N VAL A 12 3.65 5.13 17.64
CA VAL A 12 5.10 5.16 17.85
C VAL A 12 5.44 5.58 19.27
N HIS A 13 4.79 6.62 19.79
CA HIS A 13 5.00 7.11 21.15
C HIS A 13 4.72 6.00 22.17
N ASN A 14 3.55 5.36 22.08
CA ASN A 14 3.16 4.27 22.98
C ASN A 14 4.11 3.07 22.90
N ALA A 15 4.62 2.73 21.70
CA ALA A 15 5.62 1.69 21.57
C ALA A 15 6.96 2.08 22.25
N TRP A 16 7.33 3.36 22.21
CA TRP A 16 8.60 3.83 22.77
C TRP A 16 8.63 3.93 24.30
N GLN A 17 7.47 4.01 24.94
CA GLN A 17 7.31 4.02 26.39
C GLN A 17 7.66 2.68 27.05
N LYS A 18 7.86 1.61 26.27
CA LYS A 18 8.24 0.31 26.82
C LYS A 18 9.68 0.35 27.35
N ASP A 19 9.84 -0.03 28.61
CA ASP A 19 11.15 -0.13 29.26
C ASP A 19 11.87 -1.43 28.94
N PHE A 20 13.19 -1.31 28.81
CA PHE A 20 14.10 -2.43 28.60
C PHE A 20 15.33 -2.22 29.48
N HIS A 21 15.88 -3.31 30.01
CA HIS A 21 17.07 -3.29 30.85
C HIS A 21 18.28 -3.86 30.08
N GLY A 22 19.46 -3.29 30.31
CA GLY A 22 20.71 -3.71 29.67
C GLY A 22 21.63 -2.55 29.36
N SER A 23 22.61 -2.76 28.48
CA SER A 23 23.46 -1.67 27.99
C SER A 23 22.63 -0.65 27.18
N PRO A 24 23.03 0.63 27.13
CA PRO A 24 22.30 1.65 26.38
C PRO A 24 22.05 1.25 24.91
N MET A 25 23.04 0.61 24.28
CA MET A 25 22.93 0.11 22.91
C MET A 25 21.90 -1.02 22.79
N PHE A 26 21.87 -1.96 23.76
CA PHE A 26 20.89 -3.03 23.79
C PHE A 26 19.47 -2.49 23.97
N ILE A 27 19.28 -1.51 24.86
CA ILE A 27 17.99 -0.85 25.09
C ILE A 27 17.49 -0.20 23.80
N LEU A 28 18.35 0.54 23.10
CA LEU A 28 17.98 1.18 21.83
C LEU A 28 17.54 0.15 20.77
N VAL A 29 18.31 -0.92 20.58
CA VAL A 29 17.98 -1.99 19.62
C VAL A 29 16.65 -2.64 19.99
N LYS A 30 16.40 -2.90 21.27
CA LYS A 30 15.13 -3.50 21.73
C LYS A 30 13.94 -2.57 21.54
N LYS A 31 14.08 -1.27 21.81
CA LYS A 31 13.04 -0.27 21.52
C LYS A 31 12.72 -0.19 20.02
N LEU A 32 13.74 -0.20 19.16
CA LEU A 32 13.57 -0.23 17.70
C LEU A 32 12.87 -1.51 17.22
N GLN A 33 13.30 -2.68 17.70
CA GLN A 33 12.69 -3.97 17.36
C GLN A 33 11.22 -4.02 17.79
N HIS A 34 10.92 -3.56 19.01
CA HIS A 34 9.57 -3.55 19.53
C HIS A 34 8.66 -2.64 18.70
N THR A 35 9.11 -1.42 18.41
CA THR A 35 8.34 -0.46 17.62
C THR A 35 8.12 -0.94 16.20
N LYS A 36 9.11 -1.61 15.59
CA LYS A 36 8.93 -2.28 14.28
C LYS A 36 7.78 -3.29 14.32
N VAL A 37 7.70 -4.12 15.36
CA VAL A 37 6.62 -5.11 15.51
C VAL A 37 5.27 -4.42 15.67
N ILE A 38 5.17 -3.43 16.55
CA ILE A 38 3.93 -2.67 16.78
C ILE A 38 3.47 -1.97 15.51
N LEU A 39 4.37 -1.31 14.78
CA LEU A 39 4.06 -0.66 13.50
C LEU A 39 3.60 -1.66 12.44
N LYS A 40 4.21 -2.85 12.39
CA LYS A 40 3.76 -3.91 11.46
C LYS A 40 2.34 -4.37 11.79
N GLN A 41 2.01 -4.55 13.06
CA GLN A 41 0.67 -4.93 13.51
C GLN A 41 -0.35 -3.82 13.24
N TRP A 42 -0.01 -2.57 13.54
CA TRP A 42 -0.86 -1.43 13.28
C TRP A 42 -1.11 -1.24 11.78
N ASN A 43 -0.07 -1.36 10.95
CA ASN A 43 -0.21 -1.32 9.50
C ASN A 43 -1.13 -2.43 8.98
N HIS A 44 -1.07 -3.63 9.57
CA HIS A 44 -2.01 -4.71 9.25
C HIS A 44 -3.44 -4.42 9.72
N ARG A 45 -3.64 -3.78 10.88
CA ARG A 45 -4.98 -3.42 11.36
C ARG A 45 -5.63 -2.33 10.52
N VAL A 46 -4.86 -1.30 10.17
CA VAL A 46 -5.37 -0.12 9.45
C VAL A 46 -5.48 -0.39 7.95
N PHE A 47 -4.51 -1.10 7.36
CA PHE A 47 -4.44 -1.29 5.90
C PHE A 47 -4.58 -2.76 5.47
N GLY A 48 -4.65 -3.70 6.41
CA GLY A 48 -4.74 -5.13 6.11
C GLY A 48 -6.15 -5.65 5.86
N LEU A 49 -7.21 -4.85 6.00
CA LEU A 49 -8.58 -5.29 5.69
C LEU A 49 -8.70 -5.73 4.22
N VAL A 50 -8.13 -4.97 3.29
CA VAL A 50 -8.10 -5.31 1.86
C VAL A 50 -7.30 -6.58 1.61
N GLN A 51 -6.14 -6.73 2.27
CA GLN A 51 -5.31 -7.94 2.19
C GLN A 51 -6.02 -9.18 2.76
N GLN A 52 -6.74 -9.02 3.88
CA GLN A 52 -7.53 -10.10 4.47
C GLN A 52 -8.70 -10.50 3.57
N GLN A 53 -9.43 -9.53 3.03
CA GLN A 53 -10.50 -9.80 2.07
C GLN A 53 -9.98 -10.52 0.82
N LEU A 54 -8.81 -10.16 0.30
CA LEU A 54 -8.15 -10.86 -0.79
C LEU A 54 -7.79 -12.31 -0.45
N GLN A 55 -7.24 -12.56 0.74
CA GLN A 55 -6.93 -13.93 1.16
C GLN A 55 -8.19 -14.78 1.31
N THR A 56 -9.25 -14.24 1.91
CA THR A 56 -10.54 -14.92 2.03
C THR A 56 -11.18 -15.14 0.66
N GLY A 57 -11.15 -14.14 -0.22
CA GLY A 57 -11.66 -14.24 -1.59
C GLY A 57 -10.92 -15.28 -2.42
N ARG A 58 -9.59 -15.34 -2.30
CA ARG A 58 -8.75 -16.36 -2.93
C ARG A 58 -9.10 -17.76 -2.44
N ALA A 59 -9.19 -17.96 -1.13
CA ALA A 59 -9.56 -19.25 -0.56
C ALA A 59 -10.96 -19.72 -1.02
N THR A 60 -11.90 -18.78 -1.16
CA THR A 60 -13.25 -19.05 -1.66
C THR A 60 -13.24 -19.48 -3.14
N LEU A 61 -12.42 -18.81 -3.97
CA LEU A 61 -12.22 -19.19 -5.37
C LEU A 61 -11.56 -20.57 -5.49
N GLU A 62 -10.49 -20.83 -4.73
CA GLU A 62 -9.81 -22.13 -4.72
C GLU A 62 -10.77 -23.26 -4.29
N ALA A 63 -11.62 -23.03 -3.29
CA ALA A 63 -12.64 -23.99 -2.88
C ALA A 63 -13.67 -24.26 -3.99
N ALA A 64 -14.14 -23.21 -4.68
CA ALA A 64 -15.08 -23.35 -5.80
C ALA A 64 -14.46 -24.10 -6.99
N GLN A 65 -13.19 -23.82 -7.30
CA GLN A 65 -12.44 -24.51 -8.35
C GLN A 65 -12.21 -25.98 -8.03
N ASN A 66 -11.84 -26.30 -6.78
CA ASN A 66 -11.69 -27.67 -6.33
C ASN A 66 -13.02 -28.44 -6.39
N ALA A 67 -14.14 -27.81 -6.00
CA ALA A 67 -15.46 -28.42 -6.12
C ALA A 67 -15.81 -28.69 -7.59
N LEU A 68 -15.53 -27.75 -8.50
CA LEU A 68 -15.78 -27.90 -9.92
C LEU A 68 -14.89 -28.98 -10.56
N MET A 69 -13.64 -29.14 -10.10
CA MET A 69 -12.76 -30.23 -10.56
C MET A 69 -13.33 -31.62 -10.24
N MET A 70 -14.07 -31.76 -9.14
CA MET A 70 -14.69 -33.03 -8.73
C MET A 70 -15.96 -33.35 -9.55
N ASP A 71 -16.66 -32.34 -10.06
CA ASP A 71 -17.86 -32.50 -10.89
C ASP A 71 -17.93 -31.40 -11.99
N PRO A 72 -17.19 -31.58 -13.11
CA PRO A 72 -16.98 -30.51 -14.10
C PRO A 72 -18.20 -30.13 -14.94
N LEU A 73 -19.22 -30.99 -15.00
CA LEU A 73 -20.42 -30.77 -15.81
C LEU A 73 -21.57 -30.18 -15.00
N ASN A 74 -21.35 -29.88 -13.72
CA ASN A 74 -22.37 -29.36 -12.85
C ASN A 74 -22.62 -27.86 -13.10
N PRO A 75 -23.79 -27.48 -13.66
CA PRO A 75 -24.06 -26.09 -14.01
C PRO A 75 -24.10 -25.17 -12.77
N SER A 76 -24.46 -25.71 -11.61
CA SER A 76 -24.46 -24.95 -10.36
C SER A 76 -23.04 -24.60 -9.91
N LEU A 77 -22.09 -25.54 -10.00
CA LEU A 77 -20.69 -25.32 -9.64
C LEU A 77 -19.97 -24.39 -10.63
N ILE A 78 -20.30 -24.47 -11.92
CA ILE A 78 -19.79 -23.53 -12.92
C ILE A 78 -20.24 -22.10 -12.58
N SER A 79 -21.51 -21.92 -12.21
CA SER A 79 -22.04 -20.61 -11.84
C SER A 79 -21.42 -20.07 -10.54
N THR A 80 -21.13 -20.93 -9.56
CA THR A 80 -20.51 -20.52 -8.30
C THR A 80 -19.05 -20.16 -8.46
N GLU A 81 -18.29 -20.89 -9.28
CA GLU A 81 -16.89 -20.58 -9.63
C GLU A 81 -16.81 -19.26 -10.39
N ALA A 82 -17.67 -19.03 -11.39
CA ALA A 82 -17.75 -17.78 -12.12
C ALA A 82 -18.03 -16.57 -11.20
N ARG A 83 -18.96 -16.72 -10.25
CA ARG A 83 -19.27 -15.67 -9.26
C ARG A 83 -18.12 -15.42 -8.29
N ALA A 84 -17.47 -16.47 -7.78
CA ALA A 84 -16.32 -16.34 -6.90
C ALA A 84 -15.14 -15.65 -7.62
N LYS A 85 -14.95 -15.96 -8.90
CA LYS A 85 -13.92 -15.35 -9.74
C LYS A 85 -14.17 -13.85 -9.96
N LEU A 86 -15.40 -13.46 -10.27
CA LEU A 86 -15.76 -12.04 -10.41
C LEU A 86 -15.53 -11.27 -9.11
N ALA A 87 -16.00 -11.81 -7.97
CA ALA A 87 -15.81 -11.19 -6.67
C ALA A 87 -14.31 -11.02 -6.31
N PHE A 88 -13.48 -12.01 -6.65
CA PHE A 88 -12.03 -11.92 -6.45
C PHE A 88 -11.37 -10.86 -7.35
N LEU A 89 -11.80 -10.74 -8.60
CA LEU A 89 -11.32 -9.69 -9.52
C LEU A 89 -11.67 -8.28 -9.03
N ASP A 90 -12.87 -8.09 -8.47
CA ASP A 90 -13.27 -6.80 -7.90
C ASP A 90 -12.39 -6.41 -6.70
N LEU A 91 -12.06 -7.38 -5.83
CA LEU A 91 -11.14 -7.16 -4.70
C LEU A 91 -9.72 -6.78 -5.17
N LEU A 92 -9.22 -7.42 -6.24
CA LEU A 92 -7.93 -7.05 -6.85
C LEU A 92 -7.95 -5.62 -7.39
N ARG A 93 -9.05 -5.18 -7.98
CA ARG A 93 -9.23 -3.79 -8.45
C ARG A 93 -9.15 -2.78 -7.31
N VAL A 94 -9.79 -3.10 -6.19
CA VAL A 94 -9.73 -2.27 -4.98
C VAL A 94 -8.29 -2.18 -4.46
N GLU A 95 -7.58 -3.30 -4.38
CA GLU A 95 -6.16 -3.31 -4.00
C GLU A 95 -5.29 -2.50 -4.96
N GLU A 96 -5.46 -2.65 -6.26
CA GLU A 96 -4.74 -1.90 -7.27
C GLU A 96 -4.97 -0.38 -7.10
N SER A 97 -6.22 0.03 -6.90
CA SER A 97 -6.57 1.44 -6.67
C SER A 97 -5.90 2.00 -5.41
N PHE A 98 -5.88 1.21 -4.33
CA PHE A 98 -5.22 1.56 -3.08
C PHE A 98 -3.70 1.70 -3.26
N LEU A 99 -3.07 0.75 -3.96
CA LEU A 99 -1.62 0.78 -4.26
C LEU A 99 -1.26 1.95 -5.17
N ARG A 100 -2.12 2.27 -6.15
CA ARG A 100 -1.95 3.44 -7.03
C ARG A 100 -2.05 4.74 -6.26
N GLN A 101 -3.03 4.86 -5.35
CA GLN A 101 -3.16 6.05 -4.51
C GLN A 101 -1.94 6.19 -3.58
N LYS A 102 -1.47 5.08 -3.02
CA LYS A 102 -0.27 5.02 -2.20
C LYS A 102 0.98 5.46 -2.97
N SER A 103 1.18 4.95 -4.19
CA SER A 103 2.33 5.33 -5.02
C SER A 103 2.27 6.80 -5.43
N HIS A 104 1.08 7.32 -5.75
CA HIS A 104 0.89 8.73 -6.06
C HIS A 104 1.19 9.63 -4.85
N GLN A 105 0.72 9.26 -3.65
CA GLN A 105 1.04 10.01 -2.44
C GLN A 105 2.55 10.02 -2.15
N LEU A 106 3.23 8.89 -2.35
CA LEU A 106 4.69 8.81 -2.23
C LEU A 106 5.38 9.70 -3.27
N TRP A 107 4.92 9.64 -4.53
CA TRP A 107 5.46 10.48 -5.61
C TRP A 107 5.34 11.97 -5.32
N LEU A 108 4.18 12.44 -4.85
CA LEU A 108 4.00 13.86 -4.46
C LEU A 108 4.93 14.23 -3.31
N SER A 109 5.01 13.39 -2.28
CA SER A 109 5.87 13.63 -1.11
C SER A 109 7.36 13.66 -1.46
N ASP A 110 7.81 12.83 -2.41
CA ASP A 110 9.22 12.77 -2.83
C ASP A 110 9.56 13.82 -3.90
N GLY A 111 8.56 14.28 -4.66
CA GLY A 111 8.66 15.42 -5.56
C GLY A 111 8.87 16.74 -4.83
N ASP A 112 8.14 16.97 -3.73
CA ASP A 112 8.35 18.12 -2.84
C ASP A 112 9.75 18.12 -2.19
N ARG A 113 10.35 16.93 -2.04
CA ARG A 113 11.72 16.75 -1.52
C ARG A 113 12.81 16.99 -2.58
N ASN A 114 12.44 17.35 -3.81
CA ASN A 114 13.33 17.73 -4.93
C ASN A 114 14.55 16.79 -5.09
N SER A 115 14.30 15.48 -5.02
CA SER A 115 15.37 14.48 -5.04
C SER A 115 15.95 14.29 -6.45
N HIS A 116 17.25 13.97 -6.56
CA HIS A 116 17.89 13.68 -7.86
C HIS A 116 17.17 12.56 -8.63
N PHE A 117 16.68 11.54 -7.92
CA PHE A 117 15.90 10.45 -8.48
C PHE A 117 14.60 10.94 -9.14
N PHE A 118 13.92 11.91 -8.54
CA PHE A 118 12.73 12.54 -9.10
C PHE A 118 13.06 13.28 -10.41
N HIS A 119 14.15 14.06 -10.44
CA HIS A 119 14.59 14.72 -11.66
C HIS A 119 14.91 13.72 -12.78
N SER A 120 15.64 12.64 -12.49
CA SER A 120 15.94 11.59 -13.48
C SER A 120 14.68 10.88 -14.00
N MET A 121 13.69 10.64 -13.14
CA MET A 121 12.42 10.03 -13.59
C MET A 121 11.55 10.97 -14.41
N VAL A 122 11.52 12.28 -14.09
CA VAL A 122 10.78 13.27 -14.88
C VAL A 122 11.42 13.47 -16.24
N GLU A 123 12.74 13.52 -16.31
CA GLU A 123 13.50 13.59 -17.57
C GLU A 123 13.25 12.37 -18.47
N ALA A 124 13.15 11.17 -17.88
CA ALA A 124 12.80 9.96 -18.61
C ALA A 124 11.34 9.92 -19.10
N ARG A 125 10.41 10.59 -18.39
CA ARG A 125 8.98 10.63 -18.75
C ARG A 125 8.62 11.75 -19.73
N ILE A 126 9.33 12.88 -19.68
CA ILE A 126 9.08 14.04 -20.52
C ILE A 126 10.43 14.52 -21.08
N PRO A 127 10.85 14.01 -22.25
CA PRO A 127 12.14 14.39 -22.83
C PRO A 127 12.14 15.87 -23.20
N GLY A 128 13.17 16.60 -22.74
CA GLY A 128 13.43 18.00 -23.12
C GLY A 128 13.09 19.08 -22.08
N ILE A 129 12.76 18.73 -20.84
CA ILE A 129 12.58 19.72 -19.75
C ILE A 129 13.89 19.87 -18.96
N PRO A 130 14.48 21.09 -18.86
CA PRO A 130 15.61 21.37 -17.98
C PRO A 130 15.25 21.09 -16.51
N SER A 131 16.12 20.39 -15.78
CA SER A 131 15.92 19.99 -14.37
C SER A 131 15.53 21.16 -13.44
N GLU A 132 15.99 22.37 -13.73
CA GLU A 132 15.68 23.60 -12.98
C GLU A 132 14.22 24.07 -13.13
N LEU A 133 13.53 23.69 -14.21
CA LEU A 133 12.12 24.04 -14.45
C LEU A 133 11.13 23.00 -13.88
N CYS A 134 11.62 21.82 -13.46
CA CYS A 134 10.77 20.76 -12.90
C CYS A 134 10.13 21.14 -11.56
N SER A 135 10.84 21.89 -10.70
CA SER A 135 10.29 22.32 -9.40
C SER A 135 9.23 23.44 -9.55
N PHE A 136 9.35 24.29 -10.57
CA PHE A 136 8.47 25.46 -10.75
C PHE A 136 7.20 25.17 -11.58
N LYS A 137 7.25 24.24 -12.55
CA LYS A 137 6.08 23.93 -13.40
C LYS A 137 5.06 22.98 -12.79
N MET A 138 5.38 22.24 -11.72
CA MET A 138 4.42 21.28 -11.15
C MET A 138 3.24 21.97 -10.44
N VAL A 139 3.45 23.19 -9.89
CA VAL A 139 2.38 24.03 -9.32
C VAL A 139 1.46 24.60 -10.40
N LEU A 140 1.98 24.84 -11.61
CA LEU A 140 1.23 25.44 -12.72
C LEU A 140 0.54 24.40 -13.63
N SER A 141 1.07 23.17 -13.74
CA SER A 141 0.46 22.11 -14.56
C SER A 141 -0.85 21.57 -13.97
N LEU A 142 -1.04 21.64 -12.66
CA LEU A 142 -2.30 21.26 -12.00
C LEU A 142 -3.46 22.24 -12.27
N ARG A 143 -3.20 23.45 -12.76
CA ARG A 143 -4.25 24.43 -13.11
C ARG A 143 -4.77 24.31 -14.54
N THR A 144 -4.07 23.62 -15.43
CA THR A 144 -4.43 23.57 -16.86
C THR A 144 -5.16 22.27 -17.27
N ILE A 145 -5.39 21.34 -16.34
CA ILE A 145 -6.09 20.06 -16.61
C ILE A 145 -7.48 20.01 -15.94
N LEU A 146 -7.84 21.03 -15.14
CA LEU A 146 -9.16 21.18 -14.51
C LEU A 146 -9.87 22.49 -14.94
N GLN A 147 -9.88 22.76 -16.24
CA GLN A 147 -10.80 23.67 -16.92
C GLN A 147 -11.02 23.16 -18.34
#